data_AF-A0A699ZSP1-F1
#
_entry.id   AF-A0A699ZSP1-F1
#
_cell.length_a   1.000
_cell.length_b   1.000
_cell.length_c   1.000
_cell.angle_alpha   90.00
_cell.angle_beta   90.00
_cell.angle_gamma   90.00
#
_symmetry.space_group_name_H-M   'P 1'
#
loop_
_entity.id
_entity.type
_entity.pdbx_description
1 polymer ?
#
loop_
_entity_poly.entity_id
_entity_poly.type
_entity_poly.pdbx_seq_one_letter_code
_entity_poly.pdbx_strand_id
1 'polypeptide(L)'
;MEGVAQDAREEEVLRVLRVLRDFRAAANQSAGQAGQVPGPASLPDAYAVLGIDPGAAAPDIKRRYMRLSLLIHPDKCQHKEAHAAFQAVTIAAKTLQDGGLRLALDAQREDAELRRRAVEAVQQQERERQWRVARGEEPAGVTITHGRLHVKRRC
;
A
#
# COMPACT_ATOMS: atom_id res chain seq x y z
N MET A 1 6.41 35.25 21.56
CA MET A 1 5.56 34.66 20.51
C MET A 1 6.47 33.78 19.67
N GLU A 2 6.62 32.52 20.08
CA GLU A 2 7.57 31.59 19.44
C GLU A 2 7.04 31.20 18.06
N GLY A 3 7.75 31.67 17.03
CA GLY A 3 7.56 31.18 15.68
C GLY A 3 7.94 29.70 15.66
N VAL A 4 7.01 28.85 15.26
CA VAL A 4 7.33 27.47 14.85
C VAL A 4 8.51 27.56 13.89
N ALA A 5 9.65 26.98 14.28
CA ALA A 5 10.88 27.01 13.50
C ALA A 5 10.58 26.57 12.07
N GLN A 6 11.12 27.29 11.08
CA GLN A 6 10.96 26.95 9.66
C GLN A 6 11.36 25.49 9.40
N ASP A 7 12.35 24.99 10.14
CA ASP A 7 12.83 23.62 10.11
C ASP A 7 11.71 22.60 10.35
N ALA A 8 10.84 22.83 11.36
CA ALA A 8 9.73 21.92 11.66
C ALA A 8 8.63 21.91 10.57
N ARG A 9 8.47 23.02 9.84
CA ARG A 9 7.53 23.09 8.71
C ARG A 9 8.08 22.35 7.51
N GLU A 10 9.36 22.53 7.25
CA GLU A 10 10.07 21.88 6.16
C GLU A 10 10.15 20.36 6.37
N GLU A 11 10.42 19.91 7.58
CA GLU A 11 10.40 18.48 7.94
C GLU A 11 9.06 17.81 7.63
N GLU A 12 7.94 18.46 7.93
CA GLU A 12 6.62 17.90 7.64
C GLU A 12 6.34 17.89 6.13
N VAL A 13 6.77 18.92 5.39
CA VAL A 13 6.72 18.92 3.92
C VAL A 13 7.53 17.75 3.36
N LEU A 14 8.76 17.54 3.82
CA LEU A 14 9.63 16.45 3.39
C LEU A 14 9.06 15.07 3.75
N ARG A 15 8.39 14.95 4.90
CA ARG A 15 7.70 13.73 5.32
C ARG A 15 6.57 13.40 4.33
N VAL A 16 5.71 14.35 4.01
CA VAL A 16 4.63 14.17 3.03
C VAL A 16 5.21 13.79 1.67
N LEU A 17 6.23 14.51 1.20
CA LEU A 17 6.88 14.23 -0.07
C LEU A 17 7.54 12.86 -0.13
N ARG A 18 8.11 12.38 0.98
CA ARG A 18 8.65 11.02 1.09
C ARG A 18 7.55 9.98 0.86
N VAL A 19 6.40 10.13 1.54
CA VAL A 19 5.24 9.24 1.35
C VAL A 19 4.78 9.25 -0.10
N LEU A 20 4.70 10.42 -0.73
CA LEU A 20 4.31 10.56 -2.14
C LEU A 20 5.30 9.88 -3.09
N ARG A 21 6.60 10.06 -2.84
CA ARG A 21 7.67 9.44 -3.65
C ARG A 21 7.66 7.93 -3.51
N ASP A 22 7.55 7.42 -2.29
CA ASP A 22 7.58 5.99 -2.02
C ASP A 22 6.35 5.30 -2.63
N PHE A 23 5.18 5.95 -2.58
CA PHE A 23 3.98 5.49 -3.27
C PHE A 23 4.14 5.47 -4.79
N ARG A 24 4.68 6.55 -5.39
CA ARG A 24 4.96 6.60 -6.83
C ARG A 24 5.97 5.53 -7.26
N ALA A 25 6.99 5.27 -6.44
CA ALA A 25 7.97 4.23 -6.68
C ALA A 25 7.35 2.83 -6.62
N ALA A 26 6.48 2.56 -5.64
CA ALA A 26 5.75 1.30 -5.54
C ALA A 26 4.79 1.09 -6.72
N ALA A 27 4.06 2.13 -7.13
CA ALA A 27 3.16 2.09 -8.29
C ALA A 27 3.90 1.83 -9.61
N ASN A 28 5.11 2.39 -9.78
CA ASN A 28 5.92 2.15 -10.98
C ASN A 28 6.52 0.73 -11.01
N GLN A 29 6.81 0.13 -9.85
CA GLN A 29 7.28 -1.26 -9.75
C GLN A 29 6.18 -2.27 -10.11
N SER A 30 4.94 -2.01 -9.72
CA SER A 30 3.80 -2.87 -10.08
C SER A 30 3.34 -2.68 -11.53
N ALA A 31 3.56 -1.50 -12.14
CA ALA A 31 3.27 -1.26 -13.56
C ALA A 31 4.12 -2.12 -14.53
N GLY A 32 5.24 -2.70 -14.06
CA GLY A 32 6.03 -3.67 -14.83
C GLY A 32 5.38 -5.06 -14.96
N GLN A 33 4.30 -5.35 -14.22
CA GLN A 33 3.51 -6.57 -14.36
C GLN A 33 2.21 -6.22 -15.12
N ALA A 34 2.18 -6.59 -16.41
CA ALA A 34 1.13 -6.20 -17.35
C ALA A 34 -0.29 -6.62 -16.87
N GLY A 35 -1.21 -5.65 -16.78
CA GLY A 35 -2.65 -5.93 -16.83
C GLY A 35 -3.58 -5.29 -15.80
N GLN A 36 -3.10 -4.47 -14.85
CA GLN A 36 -3.99 -3.80 -13.90
C GLN A 36 -4.03 -2.28 -14.16
N VAL A 37 -5.17 -1.78 -14.64
CA VAL A 37 -5.42 -0.34 -14.75
C VAL A 37 -5.50 0.24 -13.33
N PRO A 38 -4.68 1.22 -12.93
CA PRO A 38 -4.81 1.85 -11.63
C PRO A 38 -6.13 2.62 -11.60
N GLY A 39 -7.09 2.14 -10.81
CA GLY A 39 -8.31 2.87 -10.54
C GLY A 39 -8.02 4.21 -9.85
N PRO A 40 -9.01 5.13 -9.76
CA PRO A 40 -8.86 6.44 -9.12
C PRO A 40 -8.47 6.39 -7.64
N ALA A 41 -8.38 5.20 -7.05
CA ALA A 41 -7.98 4.91 -5.68
C ALA A 41 -6.49 4.57 -5.51
N SER A 42 -5.66 4.79 -6.54
CA SER A 42 -4.20 4.88 -6.40
C SER A 42 -3.80 6.19 -5.70
N LEU A 43 -4.46 6.53 -4.60
CA LEU A 43 -4.01 7.61 -3.73
C LEU A 43 -3.01 7.02 -2.73
N PRO A 44 -1.86 7.69 -2.50
CA PRO A 44 -0.97 7.34 -1.41
C PRO A 44 -1.78 7.22 -0.12
N ASP A 45 -1.48 6.20 0.69
CA ASP A 45 -2.23 5.86 1.90
C ASP A 45 -2.62 7.14 2.64
N ALA A 46 -3.90 7.53 2.56
CA ALA A 46 -4.36 8.86 2.95
C ALA A 46 -4.09 9.10 4.45
N TYR A 47 -4.12 8.01 5.23
CA TYR A 47 -3.73 7.98 6.63
C TYR A 47 -2.24 8.27 6.82
N ALA A 48 -1.37 7.70 5.99
CA ALA A 48 0.07 7.98 6.02
C ALA A 48 0.38 9.43 5.64
N VAL A 49 -0.31 10.00 4.63
CA VAL A 49 -0.14 11.41 4.24
C VAL A 49 -0.50 12.36 5.39
N LEU A 50 -1.62 12.11 6.07
CA LEU A 50 -2.05 12.91 7.23
C LEU A 50 -1.29 12.58 8.53
N GLY A 51 -0.62 11.43 8.58
CA GLY A 51 0.08 10.95 9.77
C GLY A 51 -0.86 10.62 10.91
N ILE A 52 -1.94 9.92 10.58
CA ILE A 52 -2.95 9.47 11.54
C ILE A 52 -3.12 7.96 11.45
N ASP A 53 -3.61 7.38 12.54
CA ASP A 53 -3.96 5.99 12.59
C ASP A 53 -5.25 5.71 11.78
N PRO A 54 -5.38 4.56 11.08
CA PRO A 54 -6.63 4.13 10.45
C PRO A 54 -7.86 4.15 11.35
N GLY A 55 -7.68 3.87 12.65
CA GLY A 55 -8.73 3.88 13.66
C GLY A 55 -9.11 5.28 14.16
N ALA A 56 -8.50 6.36 13.63
CA ALA A 56 -8.80 7.71 14.07
C ALA A 56 -10.26 8.11 13.76
N ALA A 57 -10.87 8.85 14.70
CA ALA A 57 -12.22 9.35 14.54
C ALA A 57 -12.26 10.54 13.56
N ALA A 58 -13.39 10.72 12.87
CA ALA A 58 -13.61 11.86 11.97
C ALA A 58 -13.20 13.25 12.53
N PRO A 59 -13.47 13.61 13.80
CA PRO A 59 -13.01 14.88 14.36
C PRO A 59 -11.48 14.99 14.44
N ASP A 60 -10.76 13.89 14.67
CA ASP A 60 -9.29 13.88 14.72
C ASP A 60 -8.66 14.13 13.36
N ILE A 61 -9.26 13.56 12.31
CA ILE A 61 -8.87 13.77 10.92
C ILE A 61 -8.95 15.27 10.59
N LYS A 62 -10.07 15.91 10.95
CA LYS A 62 -10.26 17.36 10.75
C LYS A 62 -9.25 18.18 11.54
N ARG A 63 -9.03 17.86 12.83
CA ARG A 63 -8.07 18.56 13.68
C ARG A 63 -6.64 18.46 13.13
N ARG A 64 -6.23 17.27 12.68
CA ARG A 64 -4.90 17.05 12.11
C ARG A 64 -4.75 17.79 10.79
N TYR A 65 -5.74 17.73 9.90
CA TYR A 65 -5.76 18.48 8.65
C TYR A 65 -5.58 19.99 8.91
N MET A 66 -6.36 20.59 9.81
CA MET A 66 -6.25 22.02 10.10
C MET A 66 -4.85 22.42 10.61
N ARG A 67 -4.25 21.60 11.48
CA ARG A 67 -2.89 21.84 11.97
C ARG A 67 -1.85 21.73 10.86
N LEU A 68 -1.92 20.68 10.05
CA LEU A 68 -0.99 20.45 8.94
C LEU A 68 -1.09 21.54 7.89
N SER A 69 -2.30 21.91 7.48
CA SER A 69 -2.55 22.96 6.49
C SER A 69 -1.95 24.31 6.87
N LEU A 70 -1.92 24.63 8.17
CA LEU A 70 -1.28 25.85 8.66
C LEU A 70 0.25 25.75 8.68
N LEU A 71 0.79 24.55 8.92
CA LEU A 71 2.24 24.30 8.95
C LEU A 71 2.86 24.31 7.55
N ILE A 72 2.22 23.61 6.60
CA ILE A 72 2.74 23.42 5.23
C ILE A 72 2.23 24.47 4.24
N HIS A 73 1.55 25.52 4.72
CA HIS A 73 0.96 26.53 3.85
C HIS A 73 2.02 27.20 2.96
N PRO A 74 1.80 27.32 1.64
CA PRO A 74 2.81 27.85 0.71
C PRO A 74 3.20 29.31 0.99
N ASP A 75 2.34 30.09 1.66
CA ASP A 75 2.64 31.45 2.12
C ASP A 75 3.65 31.49 3.29
N LYS A 76 3.65 30.46 4.14
CA LYS A 76 4.45 30.42 5.38
C LYS A 76 5.69 29.54 5.28
N CYS A 77 5.78 28.71 4.25
CA CYS A 77 6.86 27.77 4.01
C CYS A 77 7.50 28.07 2.65
N GLN A 78 8.78 28.42 2.63
CA GLN A 78 9.51 28.82 1.41
C GLN A 78 9.96 27.62 0.55
N HIS A 79 9.59 26.40 0.93
CA HIS A 79 9.97 25.19 0.21
C HIS A 79 9.27 25.12 -1.16
N LYS A 80 10.04 24.86 -2.22
CA LYS A 80 9.55 24.85 -3.62
C LYS A 80 8.39 23.88 -3.86
N GLU A 81 8.35 22.79 -3.09
CA GLU A 81 7.34 21.74 -3.21
C GLU A 81 6.24 21.80 -2.12
N ALA A 82 6.20 22.87 -1.31
CA ALA A 82 5.16 23.04 -0.28
C ALA A 82 3.75 23.01 -0.88
N HIS A 83 3.58 23.55 -2.09
CA HIS A 83 2.30 23.50 -2.80
C HIS A 83 1.86 22.07 -3.12
N ALA A 84 2.78 21.22 -3.60
CA ALA A 84 2.48 19.83 -3.92
C ALA A 84 2.13 19.03 -2.66
N ALA A 85 2.87 19.23 -1.56
CA ALA A 85 2.56 18.61 -0.28
C ALA A 85 1.19 19.06 0.26
N PHE A 86 0.86 20.35 0.16
CA PHE A 86 -0.44 20.89 0.59
C PHE A 86 -1.60 20.31 -0.21
N GLN A 87 -1.46 20.19 -1.54
CA GLN A 87 -2.45 19.57 -2.39
C GLN A 87 -2.68 18.12 -1.99
N ALA A 88 -1.62 17.34 -1.78
CA ALA A 88 -1.72 15.95 -1.35
C ALA A 88 -2.46 15.79 -0.01
N VAL A 89 -2.12 16.59 1.00
CA VAL A 89 -2.80 16.59 2.31
C VAL A 89 -4.27 16.96 2.17
N THR A 90 -4.59 17.92 1.30
CA THR A 90 -5.98 18.34 1.04
C THR A 90 -6.80 17.22 0.40
N ILE A 91 -6.23 16.52 -0.59
CA ILE A 91 -6.92 15.39 -1.24
C ILE A 91 -7.12 14.26 -0.21
N ALA A 92 -6.08 13.89 0.53
CA ALA A 92 -6.16 12.87 1.58
C ALA A 92 -7.24 13.18 2.63
N ALA A 93 -7.31 14.42 3.10
CA ALA A 93 -8.32 14.85 4.06
C ALA A 93 -9.74 14.76 3.49
N LYS A 94 -9.94 15.14 2.22
CA LYS A 94 -11.24 15.02 1.55
C LYS A 94 -11.66 13.57 1.40
N THR A 95 -10.74 12.68 0.99
CA THR A 95 -10.99 11.24 0.85
C THR A 95 -11.40 10.61 2.18
N LEU A 96 -10.77 11.00 3.29
CA LEU A 96 -11.09 10.43 4.60
C LEU A 96 -12.33 11.05 5.27
N GLN A 97 -12.71 12.26 4.87
CA GLN A 97 -13.95 12.91 5.32
C GLN A 97 -15.19 12.34 4.62
N ASP A 98 -15.05 11.86 3.38
CA ASP A 98 -16.11 11.18 2.65
C ASP A 98 -16.21 9.72 3.13
N GLY A 99 -17.36 9.36 3.71
CA GLY A 99 -17.57 8.02 4.26
C GLY A 99 -17.53 6.90 3.20
N GLY A 100 -17.94 7.17 1.96
CA GLY A 100 -17.90 6.20 0.87
C GLY A 100 -16.49 5.96 0.37
N LEU A 101 -15.71 7.04 0.21
CA LEU A 101 -14.29 6.92 -0.15
C LEU A 101 -13.46 6.27 0.95
N ARG A 102 -13.74 6.58 2.22
CA ARG A 102 -13.09 5.92 3.37
C ARG A 102 -13.35 4.42 3.37
N LEU A 103 -14.60 4.00 3.18
CA LEU A 103 -14.95 2.58 3.12
C LEU A 103 -14.25 1.86 1.96
N ALA A 104 -14.21 2.49 0.78
CA ALA A 104 -13.51 1.94 -0.37
C ALA A 104 -12.00 1.79 -0.12
N LEU A 105 -11.38 2.79 0.54
CA LEU A 105 -9.98 2.75 0.92
C LEU A 105 -9.71 1.63 1.93
N ASP A 106 -10.54 1.49 2.96
CA ASP A 106 -10.39 0.47 3.99
C ASP A 106 -10.55 -0.94 3.38
N ALA A 107 -11.53 -1.15 2.50
CA ALA A 107 -11.70 -2.41 1.77
C ALA A 107 -10.49 -2.75 0.88
N GLN A 108 -9.89 -1.74 0.22
CA GLN A 108 -8.68 -1.95 -0.57
C GLN A 108 -7.48 -2.33 0.29
N ARG A 109 -7.37 -1.79 1.51
CA ARG A 109 -6.30 -2.15 2.45
C ARG A 109 -6.42 -3.59 2.91
N GLU A 110 -7.64 -4.03 3.24
CA GLU A 110 -7.90 -5.42 3.61
C GLU A 110 -7.57 -6.40 2.48
N ASP A 111 -8.00 -6.10 1.26
CA ASP A 111 -7.70 -6.91 0.07
C ASP A 111 -6.19 -6.95 -0.23
N ALA A 112 -5.49 -5.82 -0.14
CA ALA A 112 -4.04 -5.76 -0.30
C ALA A 112 -3.29 -6.58 0.77
N GLU A 113 -3.74 -6.52 2.03
CA GLU A 113 -3.17 -7.32 3.11
C GLU A 113 -3.39 -8.82 2.88
N LEU A 114 -4.60 -9.20 2.46
CA LEU A 114 -4.91 -10.60 2.15
C LEU A 114 -4.02 -11.13 1.01
N ARG A 115 -3.85 -10.35 -0.06
CA ARG A 115 -2.95 -10.70 -1.18
C ARG A 115 -1.51 -10.85 -0.72
N ARG A 116 -1.03 -9.93 0.12
CA ARG A 116 0.33 -10.00 0.68
C ARG A 116 0.53 -11.27 1.49
N ARG A 117 -0.40 -11.60 2.39
CA ARG A 117 -0.36 -12.84 3.18
C ARG A 117 -0.39 -14.09 2.30
N ALA A 118 -1.19 -14.10 1.24
CA ALA A 118 -1.23 -15.20 0.29
C ALA A 118 0.12 -15.40 -0.42
N VAL A 119 0.74 -14.32 -0.90
CA VAL A 119 2.07 -14.38 -1.53
C VAL A 119 3.14 -14.86 -0.55
N GLU A 120 3.15 -14.32 0.69
CA GLU A 120 4.07 -14.75 1.73
C GLU A 120 3.91 -16.24 2.07
N ALA A 121 2.67 -16.75 2.12
CA ALA A 121 2.40 -18.16 2.35
C ALA A 121 2.93 -19.06 1.22
N VAL A 122 2.77 -18.64 -0.04
CA VAL A 122 3.34 -19.36 -1.19
C VAL A 122 4.87 -19.38 -1.09
N GLN A 123 5.50 -18.24 -0.82
CA GLN A 123 6.96 -18.15 -0.67
C GLN A 123 7.47 -18.98 0.52
N GLN A 124 6.71 -19.06 1.61
CA GLN A 124 7.02 -19.92 2.75
C GLN A 124 7.03 -21.39 2.31
N GLN A 125 5.97 -21.85 1.64
CA GLN A 125 5.90 -23.22 1.14
C GLN A 125 7.04 -23.53 0.15
N GLU A 126 7.38 -22.60 -0.74
CA GLU A 126 8.48 -22.77 -1.69
C GLU A 126 9.84 -22.86 -0.98
N ARG A 127 10.09 -22.00 0.00
CA ARG A 127 11.32 -22.04 0.80
C ARG A 127 11.44 -23.33 1.59
N GLU A 128 10.34 -23.82 2.16
CA GLU A 128 10.28 -25.12 2.83
C GLU A 128 10.52 -26.27 1.85
N ARG A 129 9.94 -26.23 0.65
CA ARG A 129 10.20 -27.21 -0.41
C ARG A 129 11.67 -27.20 -0.82
N GLN A 130 12.26 -26.02 -1.02
CA GLN A 130 13.66 -25.86 -1.39
C GLN A 130 14.59 -26.37 -0.28
N TRP A 131 14.25 -26.10 0.98
CA TRP A 131 14.96 -26.65 2.13
C TRP A 131 14.88 -28.17 2.22
N ARG A 132 13.71 -28.75 1.95
CA ARG A 132 13.53 -30.21 1.89
C ARG A 132 14.38 -30.85 0.78
N VAL A 133 14.35 -30.29 -0.42
CA VAL A 133 15.18 -30.74 -1.55
C VAL A 133 16.67 -30.62 -1.20
N ALA A 134 17.10 -29.52 -0.58
CA ALA A 134 18.49 -29.33 -0.14
C ALA A 134 18.95 -30.36 0.92
N ARG A 135 18.03 -30.91 1.72
CA ARG A 135 18.31 -32.01 2.67
C ARG A 135 18.21 -33.41 2.06
N GLY A 136 17.90 -33.53 0.76
CA GLY A 136 17.71 -34.82 0.09
C GLY A 136 16.37 -35.49 0.37
N GLU A 137 15.42 -34.80 1.00
CA GLU A 137 14.02 -35.23 1.14
C GLU A 137 13.25 -34.86 -0.13
N GLU A 138 13.51 -35.61 -1.21
CA GLU A 138 12.79 -35.49 -2.48
C GLU A 138 11.28 -35.49 -2.22
N PRO A 139 10.51 -34.54 -2.77
CA PRO A 139 9.06 -34.60 -2.69
C PRO A 139 8.61 -35.89 -3.35
N ALA A 140 7.94 -36.78 -2.60
CA ALA A 140 7.41 -38.05 -3.09
C ALA A 140 6.80 -37.85 -4.48
N GLY A 141 7.55 -38.27 -5.51
CA GLY A 141 7.15 -38.07 -6.89
C GLY A 141 5.83 -38.80 -7.10
N VAL A 142 4.78 -38.07 -7.42
CA VAL A 142 3.56 -38.65 -7.99
C VAL A 142 4.02 -39.39 -9.24
N THR A 143 4.18 -40.70 -9.12
CA THR A 143 4.48 -41.55 -10.27
C THR A 143 3.17 -41.69 -11.01
N ILE A 144 2.94 -40.83 -12.02
CA ILE A 144 1.82 -41.05 -12.94
C ILE A 144 2.17 -42.26 -13.79
N THR A 145 1.88 -43.46 -13.29
CA THR A 145 1.82 -44.66 -14.11
C THR A 145 0.67 -44.47 -15.09
N HIS A 146 1.00 -44.13 -16.34
CA HIS A 146 0.07 -44.19 -17.47
C HIS A 146 -0.32 -45.66 -17.70
N GLY A 147 -1.24 -46.16 -16.88
CA GLY A 147 -1.77 -47.51 -16.94
C GLY A 147 -2.76 -47.65 -18.08
N ARG A 148 -2.27 -48.14 -19.22
CA ARG A 148 -3.01 -48.64 -20.39
C ARG A 148 -4.34 -49.32 -20.00
N LEU A 149 -5.47 -48.70 -20.32
CA LEU A 149 -6.81 -49.29 -20.18
C LEU A 149 -6.95 -50.46 -21.17
N HIS A 150 -6.88 -51.71 -20.69
CA HIS A 150 -7.21 -52.88 -21.50
C HIS A 150 -8.72 -53.15 -21.43
N VAL A 151 -9.44 -52.89 -22.53
CA VAL A 151 -10.81 -53.36 -22.69
C VAL A 151 -10.78 -54.81 -23.21
N LYS A 152 -11.08 -55.79 -22.35
CA LYS A 152 -11.32 -57.16 -22.79
C LYS A 152 -12.69 -57.21 -23.46
N ARG A 153 -12.72 -57.35 -24.79
CA ARG A 153 -13.93 -57.74 -25.52
C ARG A 153 -14.26 -59.17 -25.11
N ARG A 154 -15.42 -59.36 -24.48
CA ARG A 154 -15.98 -60.69 -24.20
C ARG A 154 -16.47 -61.26 -25.53
N CYS A 155 -16.00 -62.47 -25.86
CA CYS A 155 -16.53 -63.31 -26.92
C CYS A 155 -17.93 -63.80 -26.56
#